data_AF-A0A0V8ED62-F1
#
_entry.id   AF-A0A0V8ED62-F1
#
_cell.length_a   1.000
_cell.length_b   1.000
_cell.length_c   1.000
_cell.angle_alpha   90.00
_cell.angle_beta   90.00
_cell.angle_gamma   90.00
#
_symmetry.space_group_name_H-M   'P 1'
#
loop_
_entity.id
_entity.type
_entity.pdbx_description
1 polymer ?
#
loop_
_entity_poly.entity_id
_entity_poly.type
_entity_poly.pdbx_seq_one_letter_code
_entity_poly.pdbx_strand_id
1 'polypeptide(L)'
;MSYDKQTWNKYDELKTEEENIENGAVVTDNRMNHMETGIGDNDANLASHLADKNNPHKVTAAQVGLDKVDNVKQASKVEFDSHTSDISNPHKVTATQVGAYSKDESDQKLATQKQAIDSHVNNKSNPHAVTASQVGAYSKSETDTKFASAQSLTDLSNKAFVNKGNLASGTDLNNVTDTGYYRIGGLVGGTDILNSPSEVGGIRFYAFFTVTGSLQELTVYSPKQDTTWTYSRSISGSPATWSNWSKTVMADDSGKVTIKDLVVTATVKTVNLEITGQSTKTVSIYNGGGQIILTRIGPMVQADIRSMPAIPSNTTISGVIPDGYKPAADYTSITHSNNRLIFYANGSIKPDNNAMVSDNGYYSCSWVTKDATPTT
;
A
#
# COMPACT_ATOMS: atom_id res chain seq x y z
N MET A 1 56.22 -73.84 -115.50
CA MET A 1 56.94 -74.23 -116.73
C MET A 1 56.14 -73.71 -117.91
N SER A 2 56.78 -73.03 -118.88
CA SER A 2 56.07 -72.53 -120.07
C SER A 2 55.70 -73.73 -120.94
N TYR A 3 54.40 -73.99 -121.09
CA TYR A 3 53.90 -75.03 -121.98
C TYR A 3 53.80 -74.44 -123.39
N ASP A 4 54.79 -74.72 -124.24
CA ASP A 4 54.77 -74.25 -125.62
C ASP A 4 53.71 -75.01 -126.42
N LYS A 5 52.68 -74.27 -126.85
CA LYS A 5 51.49 -74.85 -127.47
C LYS A 5 51.84 -75.56 -128.77
N GLN A 6 51.68 -76.89 -128.80
CA GLN A 6 51.76 -77.65 -130.05
C GLN A 6 50.58 -77.31 -130.97
N THR A 7 50.86 -77.09 -132.25
CA THR A 7 49.86 -76.82 -133.30
C THR A 7 49.68 -78.05 -134.18
N TRP A 8 48.43 -78.35 -134.54
CA TRP A 8 48.08 -79.51 -135.37
C TRP A 8 47.84 -79.05 -136.80
N ASN A 9 48.73 -79.47 -137.70
CA ASN A 9 48.56 -79.25 -139.14
C ASN A 9 47.87 -80.46 -139.78
N LYS A 10 47.17 -80.26 -140.90
CA LYS A 10 46.53 -81.37 -141.62
C LYS A 10 47.59 -82.28 -142.23
N TYR A 11 47.32 -83.58 -142.19
CA TYR A 11 48.12 -84.56 -142.91
C TYR A 11 48.02 -84.29 -144.40
N ASP A 12 49.17 -84.25 -145.07
CA ASP A 12 49.27 -84.02 -146.51
C ASP A 12 49.66 -85.34 -147.18
N GLU A 13 48.72 -85.92 -147.93
CA GLU A 13 48.91 -87.21 -148.61
C GLU A 13 49.99 -87.16 -149.71
N LEU A 14 50.45 -85.96 -150.10
CA LEU A 14 51.53 -85.77 -151.06
C LEU A 14 52.92 -85.69 -150.39
N LYS A 15 53.00 -85.68 -149.05
CA LYS A 15 54.26 -85.66 -148.29
C LYS A 15 54.59 -87.03 -147.69
N THR A 16 55.86 -87.24 -147.42
CA THR A 16 56.32 -88.44 -146.70
C THR A 16 55.93 -88.40 -145.22
N GLU A 17 55.97 -89.54 -144.54
CA GLU A 17 55.62 -89.65 -143.12
C GLU A 17 56.55 -88.78 -142.25
N GLU A 18 57.87 -88.78 -142.51
CA GLU A 18 58.82 -87.93 -141.77
C GLU A 18 58.55 -86.44 -141.97
N GLU A 19 58.26 -85.98 -143.20
CA GLU A 19 57.91 -84.58 -143.47
C GLU A 19 56.59 -84.19 -142.81
N ASN A 20 55.63 -85.11 -142.74
CA ASN A 20 54.35 -84.90 -142.05
C ASN A 20 54.53 -84.89 -140.51
N ILE A 21 55.48 -85.65 -139.96
CA ILE A 21 55.89 -85.57 -138.54
C ILE A 21 56.48 -84.18 -138.22
N GLU A 22 57.42 -83.70 -139.05
CA GLU A 22 58.09 -82.40 -138.84
C GLU A 22 57.12 -81.22 -139.02
N ASN A 23 56.17 -81.35 -139.94
CA ASN A 23 55.05 -80.41 -140.11
C ASN A 23 54.02 -80.50 -138.95
N GLY A 24 54.17 -81.39 -137.97
CA GLY A 24 53.26 -81.53 -136.84
C GLY A 24 51.89 -82.12 -137.21
N ALA A 25 51.79 -82.80 -138.35
CA ALA A 25 50.56 -83.46 -138.80
C ALA A 25 50.38 -84.89 -138.26
N VAL A 26 51.45 -85.51 -137.76
CA VAL A 26 51.46 -86.89 -137.23
C VAL A 26 51.64 -86.93 -135.72
N VAL A 27 50.94 -87.86 -135.05
CA VAL A 27 51.12 -88.13 -133.62
C VAL A 27 52.39 -88.93 -133.42
N THR A 28 53.36 -88.36 -132.73
CA THR A 28 54.59 -89.06 -132.30
C THR A 28 54.59 -89.27 -130.80
N ASP A 29 55.37 -90.23 -130.32
CA ASP A 29 55.56 -90.50 -128.89
C ASP A 29 55.94 -89.24 -128.08
N ASN A 30 56.82 -88.38 -128.61
CA ASN A 30 57.19 -87.11 -127.94
C ASN A 30 55.99 -86.16 -127.73
N ARG A 31 55.02 -86.14 -128.66
CA ARG A 31 53.82 -85.30 -128.57
C ARG A 31 52.81 -85.90 -127.58
N MET A 32 52.68 -87.22 -127.57
CA MET A 32 51.88 -87.93 -126.57
C MET A 32 52.44 -87.72 -125.16
N ASN A 33 53.74 -87.90 -124.97
CA ASN A 33 54.43 -87.69 -123.69
C ASN A 33 54.29 -86.23 -123.20
N HIS A 34 54.30 -85.25 -124.11
CA HIS A 34 54.09 -83.85 -123.78
C HIS A 34 52.67 -83.58 -123.26
N MET A 35 51.65 -84.17 -123.89
CA MET A 35 50.27 -84.08 -123.41
C MET A 35 50.08 -84.79 -122.07
N GLU A 36 50.64 -86.00 -121.90
CA GLU A 36 50.60 -86.73 -120.64
C GLU A 36 51.26 -85.96 -119.50
N THR A 37 52.40 -85.32 -119.76
CA THR A 37 53.08 -84.44 -118.80
C THR A 37 52.21 -83.24 -118.44
N GLY A 38 51.60 -82.57 -119.43
CA GLY A 38 50.70 -81.43 -119.19
C GLY A 38 49.44 -81.80 -118.41
N ILE A 39 48.89 -83.00 -118.66
CA ILE A 39 47.76 -83.55 -117.88
C ILE A 39 48.20 -83.84 -116.45
N GLY A 40 49.36 -84.47 -116.25
CA GLY A 40 49.92 -84.77 -114.93
C GLY A 40 50.21 -83.51 -114.09
N ASP A 41 50.80 -82.48 -114.70
CA ASP A 41 51.05 -81.19 -114.04
C ASP A 41 49.74 -80.50 -113.61
N ASN A 42 48.72 -80.54 -114.46
CA ASN A 42 47.41 -79.97 -114.15
C ASN A 42 46.70 -80.74 -113.03
N ASP A 43 46.77 -82.08 -113.04
CA ASP A 43 46.18 -82.91 -111.99
C ASP A 43 46.87 -82.65 -110.64
N ALA A 44 48.21 -82.56 -110.63
CA ALA A 44 48.99 -82.19 -109.45
C ALA A 44 48.64 -80.78 -108.93
N ASN A 45 48.53 -79.78 -109.83
CA ASN A 45 48.13 -78.42 -109.46
C ASN A 45 46.70 -78.36 -108.91
N LEU A 46 45.76 -79.08 -109.52
CA LEU A 46 44.37 -79.13 -109.07
C LEU A 46 44.25 -79.87 -107.72
N ALA A 47 44.98 -80.97 -107.54
CA ALA A 47 45.08 -81.68 -106.27
C ALA A 47 45.66 -80.79 -105.17
N SER A 48 46.72 -80.03 -105.47
CA SER A 48 47.30 -79.05 -104.54
C SER A 48 46.29 -77.95 -104.18
N HIS A 49 45.56 -77.41 -105.16
CA HIS A 49 44.54 -76.39 -104.91
C HIS A 49 43.37 -76.93 -104.08
N LEU A 50 42.86 -78.13 -104.39
CA LEU A 50 41.81 -78.80 -103.62
C LEU A 50 42.23 -79.09 -102.18
N ALA A 51 43.52 -79.38 -101.97
CA ALA A 51 44.11 -79.59 -100.65
C ALA A 51 44.33 -78.27 -99.88
N ASP A 52 44.46 -77.13 -100.56
CA ASP A 52 44.65 -75.83 -99.90
C ASP A 52 43.41 -75.43 -99.09
N LYS A 53 43.57 -75.42 -97.76
CA LYS A 53 42.56 -74.99 -96.78
C LYS A 53 42.95 -73.67 -96.09
N ASN A 54 43.89 -72.93 -96.68
CA ASN A 54 44.14 -71.56 -96.26
C ASN A 54 43.04 -70.64 -96.82
N ASN A 55 42.82 -69.51 -96.14
CA ASN A 55 41.90 -68.47 -96.58
C ASN A 55 42.21 -68.09 -98.05
N PRO A 56 41.30 -68.33 -99.02
CA PRO A 56 39.83 -68.26 -98.90
C PRO A 56 39.06 -69.52 -98.52
N HIS A 57 39.66 -70.71 -98.52
CA HIS A 57 38.93 -71.96 -98.26
C HIS A 57 38.98 -72.32 -96.77
N LYS A 58 37.81 -72.48 -96.11
CA LYS A 58 37.66 -72.88 -94.69
C LYS A 58 38.23 -71.89 -93.66
N VAL A 59 37.84 -70.62 -93.77
CA VAL A 59 38.22 -69.56 -92.82
C VAL A 59 37.77 -69.89 -91.40
N THR A 60 38.73 -69.91 -90.46
CA THR A 60 38.52 -70.14 -89.03
C THR A 60 38.31 -68.82 -88.29
N ALA A 61 37.72 -68.87 -87.08
CA ALA A 61 37.57 -67.68 -86.23
C ALA A 61 38.92 -66.98 -85.96
N ALA A 62 40.00 -67.73 -85.84
CA ALA A 62 41.36 -67.19 -85.70
C ALA A 62 41.82 -66.38 -86.92
N GLN A 63 41.47 -66.82 -88.14
CA GLN A 63 41.84 -66.12 -89.37
C GLN A 63 41.13 -64.76 -89.54
N VAL A 64 40.03 -64.52 -88.82
CA VAL A 64 39.31 -63.22 -88.79
C VAL A 64 39.46 -62.48 -87.45
N GLY A 65 40.35 -62.94 -86.55
CA GLY A 65 40.62 -62.29 -85.27
C GLY A 65 39.51 -62.42 -84.21
N LEU A 66 38.64 -63.45 -84.34
CA LEU A 66 37.51 -63.71 -83.45
C LEU A 66 37.70 -64.99 -82.60
N ASP A 67 38.89 -65.59 -82.58
CA ASP A 67 39.18 -66.83 -81.83
C ASP A 67 39.05 -66.71 -80.31
N LYS A 68 39.11 -65.48 -79.78
CA LYS A 68 38.94 -65.18 -78.35
C LYS A 68 37.60 -64.56 -78.00
N VAL A 69 36.71 -64.39 -78.97
CA VAL A 69 35.37 -63.85 -78.73
C VAL A 69 34.46 -65.00 -78.37
N ASP A 70 34.09 -65.09 -77.09
CA ASP A 70 33.07 -66.03 -76.65
C ASP A 70 31.73 -65.71 -77.32
N ASN A 71 31.04 -66.76 -77.79
CA ASN A 71 29.69 -66.62 -78.33
C ASN A 71 28.70 -66.58 -77.15
N VAL A 72 28.74 -65.50 -76.38
CA VAL A 72 27.89 -65.32 -75.19
C VAL A 72 26.43 -65.12 -75.63
N LYS A 73 25.49 -65.73 -74.90
CA LYS A 73 24.04 -65.52 -75.11
C LYS A 73 23.71 -64.04 -74.83
N GLN A 74 23.42 -63.28 -75.87
CA GLN A 74 22.75 -61.99 -75.70
C GLN A 74 21.33 -62.23 -75.19
N ALA A 75 20.88 -61.42 -74.22
CA ALA A 75 19.49 -61.39 -73.83
C ALA A 75 18.64 -61.09 -75.07
N SER A 76 17.57 -61.84 -75.26
CA SER A 76 16.59 -61.56 -76.29
C SER A 76 16.01 -60.16 -76.07
N LYS A 77 15.51 -59.54 -77.14
CA LYS A 77 14.80 -58.25 -77.03
C LYS A 77 13.67 -58.31 -75.99
N VAL A 78 13.00 -59.46 -75.87
CA VAL A 78 11.95 -59.70 -74.88
C VAL A 78 12.49 -59.63 -73.45
N GLU A 79 13.63 -60.27 -73.17
CA GLU A 79 14.26 -60.22 -71.84
C GLU A 79 14.74 -58.79 -71.50
N PHE A 80 15.27 -58.06 -72.47
CA PHE A 80 15.68 -56.66 -72.29
C PHE A 80 14.49 -55.72 -72.04
N ASP A 81 13.41 -55.88 -72.81
CA ASP A 81 12.19 -55.10 -72.64
C ASP A 81 11.53 -55.43 -71.28
N SER A 82 11.52 -56.71 -70.89
CA SER A 82 11.06 -57.17 -69.57
C SER A 82 11.84 -56.48 -68.45
N HIS A 83 13.17 -56.49 -68.50
CA HIS A 83 14.02 -55.80 -67.54
C HIS A 83 13.74 -54.28 -67.51
N THR A 84 13.58 -53.64 -68.67
CA THR A 84 13.29 -52.19 -68.74
C THR A 84 11.91 -51.84 -68.15
N SER A 85 10.96 -52.76 -68.23
CA SER A 85 9.63 -52.63 -67.62
C SER A 85 9.58 -53.03 -66.15
N ASP A 86 10.65 -53.61 -65.60
CA ASP A 86 10.72 -54.03 -64.22
C ASP A 86 10.72 -52.80 -63.29
N ILE A 87 9.71 -52.72 -62.44
CA ILE A 87 9.52 -51.68 -61.42
C ILE A 87 9.64 -52.26 -60.00
N SER A 88 10.09 -53.51 -59.89
CA SER A 88 10.41 -54.14 -58.62
C SER A 88 11.81 -53.70 -58.17
N ASN A 89 12.03 -53.68 -56.85
CA ASN A 89 13.31 -53.33 -56.25
C ASN A 89 14.44 -54.16 -56.90
N PRO A 90 15.46 -53.53 -57.54
CA PRO A 90 15.98 -52.17 -57.32
C PRO A 90 15.37 -51.01 -58.12
N HIS A 91 14.47 -51.27 -59.07
CA HIS A 91 13.84 -50.23 -59.87
C HIS A 91 12.58 -49.66 -59.17
N LYS A 92 12.42 -48.33 -59.19
CA LYS A 92 11.24 -47.58 -58.67
C LYS A 92 10.73 -47.99 -57.28
N VAL A 93 11.62 -48.03 -56.28
CA VAL A 93 11.24 -48.37 -54.90
C VAL A 93 10.20 -47.42 -54.29
N THR A 94 9.23 -47.99 -53.59
CA THR A 94 8.15 -47.31 -52.85
C THR A 94 8.56 -47.04 -51.39
N ALA A 95 7.87 -46.12 -50.72
CA ALA A 95 8.12 -45.81 -49.30
C ALA A 95 8.05 -47.08 -48.41
N THR A 96 7.08 -47.96 -48.68
CA THR A 96 6.95 -49.26 -47.99
C THR A 96 8.17 -50.15 -48.17
N GLN A 97 8.76 -50.19 -49.38
CA GLN A 97 9.94 -51.01 -49.66
C GLN A 97 11.21 -50.54 -48.93
N VAL A 98 11.27 -49.29 -48.50
CA VAL A 98 12.42 -48.72 -47.76
C VAL A 98 12.11 -48.44 -46.29
N GLY A 99 10.92 -48.82 -45.79
CA GLY A 99 10.50 -48.56 -44.42
C GLY A 99 10.26 -47.08 -44.09
N ALA A 100 10.10 -46.23 -45.11
CA ALA A 100 9.75 -44.83 -44.94
C ALA A 100 8.22 -44.65 -44.88
N TYR A 101 7.77 -43.56 -44.28
CA TYR A 101 6.38 -43.16 -44.39
C TYR A 101 6.07 -42.74 -45.83
N SER A 102 4.90 -43.15 -46.32
CA SER A 102 4.32 -42.56 -47.50
C SER A 102 4.09 -41.05 -47.30
N LYS A 103 3.90 -40.34 -48.41
CA LYS A 103 3.52 -38.93 -48.37
C LYS A 103 2.24 -38.73 -47.54
N ASP A 104 1.24 -39.57 -47.77
CA ASP A 104 -0.06 -39.48 -47.10
C ASP A 104 0.05 -39.71 -45.58
N GLU A 105 0.83 -40.68 -45.14
CA GLU A 105 1.09 -40.90 -43.71
C GLU A 105 1.83 -39.73 -43.07
N SER A 106 2.79 -39.14 -43.78
CA SER A 106 3.54 -37.97 -43.30
C SER A 106 2.63 -36.76 -43.15
N ASP A 107 1.79 -36.51 -44.16
CA ASP A 107 0.82 -35.42 -44.16
C ASP A 107 -0.21 -35.60 -43.02
N GLN A 108 -0.70 -36.82 -42.79
CA GLN A 108 -1.61 -37.12 -41.69
C GLN A 108 -0.96 -36.85 -40.32
N LYS A 109 0.27 -37.32 -40.11
CA LYS A 109 1.01 -37.08 -38.85
C LYS A 109 1.23 -35.59 -38.62
N LEU A 110 1.60 -34.84 -39.65
CA LEU A 110 1.79 -33.40 -39.57
C LEU A 110 0.48 -32.67 -39.25
N ALA A 111 -0.63 -33.08 -39.87
CA ALA A 111 -1.95 -32.54 -39.60
C ALA A 111 -2.39 -32.78 -38.14
N THR A 112 -2.18 -33.99 -37.60
CA THR A 112 -2.45 -34.31 -36.20
C THR A 112 -1.64 -33.43 -35.24
N GLN A 113 -0.34 -33.25 -35.51
CA GLN A 113 0.53 -32.39 -34.70
C GLN A 113 0.06 -30.93 -34.73
N LYS A 114 -0.27 -30.41 -35.92
CA LYS A 114 -0.81 -29.06 -36.07
C LYS A 114 -2.10 -28.88 -35.26
N GLN A 115 -3.01 -29.84 -35.31
CA GLN A 115 -4.26 -29.79 -34.55
C GLN A 115 -4.01 -29.77 -33.03
N ALA A 116 -3.06 -30.55 -32.53
CA ALA A 116 -2.69 -30.55 -31.12
C ALA A 116 -2.12 -29.20 -30.67
N ILE A 117 -1.26 -28.59 -31.49
CA ILE A 117 -0.68 -27.26 -31.23
C ILE A 117 -1.78 -26.19 -31.25
N ASP A 118 -2.64 -26.20 -32.27
CA ASP A 118 -3.74 -25.24 -32.38
C ASP A 118 -4.71 -25.38 -31.19
N SER A 119 -4.97 -26.62 -30.73
CA SER A 119 -5.76 -26.87 -29.52
C SER A 119 -5.09 -26.29 -28.27
N HIS A 120 -3.78 -26.51 -28.09
CA HIS A 120 -3.03 -25.97 -26.96
C HIS A 120 -3.03 -24.43 -26.96
N VAL A 121 -2.73 -23.79 -28.10
CA VAL A 121 -2.68 -22.31 -28.22
C VAL A 121 -4.04 -21.68 -27.91
N ASN A 122 -5.13 -22.35 -28.28
CA ASN A 122 -6.48 -21.86 -28.02
C ASN A 122 -7.03 -22.26 -26.64
N ASN A 123 -6.30 -23.08 -25.86
CA ASN A 123 -6.73 -23.50 -24.54
C ASN A 123 -6.60 -22.33 -23.55
N LYS A 124 -7.75 -21.80 -23.11
CA LYS A 124 -7.87 -20.73 -22.10
C LYS A 124 -8.21 -21.28 -20.71
N SER A 125 -8.04 -22.58 -20.49
CA SER A 125 -8.18 -23.20 -19.18
C SER A 125 -6.91 -22.91 -18.37
N ASN A 126 -7.06 -22.78 -17.04
CA ASN A 126 -5.95 -22.69 -16.09
C ASN A 126 -4.92 -23.81 -16.38
N PRO A 127 -3.64 -23.50 -16.73
CA PRO A 127 -2.82 -22.35 -16.31
C PRO A 127 -2.84 -21.06 -17.16
N HIS A 128 -3.51 -21.00 -18.31
CA HIS A 128 -3.56 -19.76 -19.11
C HIS A 128 -4.82 -18.94 -18.82
N ALA A 129 -4.67 -17.62 -18.64
CA ALA A 129 -5.75 -16.66 -18.40
C ALA A 129 -6.58 -16.90 -17.12
N VAL A 130 -5.92 -17.20 -15.99
CA VAL A 130 -6.60 -17.36 -14.70
C VAL A 130 -7.29 -16.08 -14.23
N THR A 131 -8.53 -16.21 -13.80
CA THR A 131 -9.34 -15.17 -13.16
C THR A 131 -8.97 -15.00 -11.69
N ALA A 132 -9.28 -13.85 -11.10
CA ALA A 132 -9.10 -13.63 -9.66
C ALA A 132 -9.75 -14.73 -8.81
N SER A 133 -10.93 -15.21 -9.23
CA SER A 133 -11.64 -16.33 -8.60
C SER A 133 -10.85 -17.64 -8.63
N GLN A 134 -10.12 -17.93 -9.71
CA GLN A 134 -9.33 -19.16 -9.85
C GLN A 134 -8.09 -19.20 -8.93
N VAL A 135 -7.64 -18.07 -8.41
CA VAL A 135 -6.48 -17.97 -7.50
C VAL A 135 -6.85 -17.52 -6.08
N GLY A 136 -8.16 -17.44 -5.78
CA GLY A 136 -8.65 -16.95 -4.48
C GLY A 136 -8.41 -15.46 -4.23
N ALA A 137 -8.10 -14.68 -5.28
CA ALA A 137 -7.99 -13.23 -5.20
C ALA A 137 -9.38 -12.57 -5.33
N TYR A 138 -9.56 -11.44 -4.66
CA TYR A 138 -10.76 -10.63 -4.85
C TYR A 138 -10.77 -10.00 -6.24
N SER A 139 -11.95 -9.89 -6.84
CA SER A 139 -12.15 -9.07 -8.03
C SER A 139 -11.87 -7.60 -7.73
N LYS A 140 -11.66 -6.82 -8.80
CA LYS A 140 -11.58 -5.36 -8.69
C LYS A 140 -12.82 -4.77 -7.99
N SER A 141 -14.01 -5.24 -8.35
CA SER A 141 -15.27 -4.78 -7.74
C SER A 141 -15.37 -5.10 -6.25
N GLU A 142 -14.97 -6.31 -5.84
CA GLU A 142 -14.95 -6.70 -4.43
C GLU A 142 -13.89 -5.92 -3.64
N THR A 143 -12.72 -5.68 -4.23
CA THR A 143 -11.67 -4.86 -3.62
C THR A 143 -12.14 -3.42 -3.46
N ASP A 144 -12.71 -2.84 -4.51
CA ASP A 144 -13.26 -1.50 -4.51
C ASP A 144 -14.42 -1.43 -3.49
N THR A 145 -15.28 -2.44 -3.36
CA THR A 145 -16.36 -2.50 -2.35
C THR A 145 -15.81 -2.60 -0.92
N LYS A 146 -14.78 -3.43 -0.68
CA LYS A 146 -14.16 -3.61 0.64
C LYS A 146 -13.36 -2.38 1.07
N PHE A 147 -12.66 -1.73 0.14
CA PHE A 147 -11.88 -0.51 0.40
C PHE A 147 -12.77 0.75 0.46
N ALA A 148 -13.79 0.84 -0.38
CA ALA A 148 -14.75 1.96 -0.43
C ALA A 148 -15.94 1.79 0.52
N SER A 149 -15.94 0.78 1.39
CA SER A 149 -16.89 0.80 2.50
C SER A 149 -16.54 1.99 3.38
N ALA A 150 -17.40 3.02 3.30
CA ALA A 150 -17.35 4.23 4.10
C ALA A 150 -17.15 3.92 5.59
N GLN A 151 -17.42 2.70 6.06
CA GLN A 151 -17.14 2.20 7.39
C GLN A 151 -15.74 2.56 7.92
N SER A 152 -14.65 2.45 7.13
CA SER A 152 -13.31 2.77 7.66
C SER A 152 -13.06 4.28 7.83
N LEU A 153 -13.56 5.11 6.92
CA LEU A 153 -13.48 6.58 7.02
C LEU A 153 -14.50 7.14 8.03
N THR A 154 -15.70 6.57 8.09
CA THR A 154 -16.76 6.91 9.03
C THR A 154 -16.36 6.53 10.45
N ASP A 155 -15.76 5.35 10.66
CA ASP A 155 -15.21 4.95 11.97
C ASP A 155 -14.09 5.89 12.41
N LEU A 156 -13.21 6.32 11.49
CA LEU A 156 -12.18 7.30 11.81
C LEU A 156 -12.80 8.66 12.14
N SER A 157 -13.83 9.11 11.41
CA SER A 157 -14.53 10.37 11.69
C SER A 157 -15.30 10.37 13.01
N ASN A 158 -15.70 9.19 13.50
CA ASN A 158 -16.40 9.02 14.78
C ASN A 158 -15.45 8.77 15.96
N LYS A 159 -14.21 8.36 15.70
CA LYS A 159 -13.17 8.13 16.74
C LYS A 159 -12.13 9.24 16.84
N ALA A 160 -11.95 10.04 15.80
CA ALA A 160 -11.01 11.15 15.79
C ALA A 160 -11.70 12.45 16.25
N PHE A 161 -10.98 13.27 17.01
CA PHE A 161 -11.36 14.65 17.30
C PHE A 161 -11.22 15.49 16.03
N VAL A 162 -12.25 15.45 15.19
CA VAL A 162 -12.27 16.16 13.90
C VAL A 162 -12.97 17.52 14.02
N ASN A 163 -12.60 18.44 13.13
CA ASN A 163 -13.33 19.68 12.94
C ASN A 163 -14.66 19.38 12.22
N LYS A 164 -15.77 19.54 12.93
CA LYS A 164 -17.15 19.34 12.47
C LYS A 164 -17.74 20.60 11.83
N GLY A 165 -16.98 21.69 11.75
CA GLY A 165 -17.37 22.93 11.07
C GLY A 165 -18.18 23.88 11.93
N ASN A 166 -18.93 24.76 11.27
CA ASN A 166 -19.74 25.79 11.92
C ASN A 166 -21.13 25.26 12.27
N LEU A 167 -21.60 25.52 13.49
CA LEU A 167 -22.99 25.27 13.87
C LEU A 167 -23.92 26.31 13.25
N ALA A 168 -25.08 25.86 12.81
CA ALA A 168 -26.10 26.72 12.22
C ALA A 168 -26.84 27.54 13.30
N SER A 169 -27.42 28.67 12.91
CA SER A 169 -28.32 29.43 13.79
C SER A 169 -29.56 28.62 14.16
N GLY A 170 -29.97 28.71 15.43
CA GLY A 170 -31.04 27.90 16.02
C GLY A 170 -30.58 26.52 16.48
N THR A 171 -29.31 26.15 16.30
CA THR A 171 -28.80 24.86 16.80
C THR A 171 -28.95 24.77 18.32
N ASP A 172 -29.48 23.65 18.79
CA ASP A 172 -29.59 23.33 20.21
C ASP A 172 -28.39 22.49 20.67
N LEU A 173 -27.58 23.04 21.59
CA LEU A 173 -26.39 22.35 22.10
C LEU A 173 -26.71 21.06 22.88
N ASN A 174 -27.95 20.87 23.35
CA ASN A 174 -28.33 19.59 23.95
C ASN A 174 -28.32 18.44 22.94
N ASN A 175 -28.52 18.75 21.66
CA ASN A 175 -28.58 17.78 20.57
C ASN A 175 -27.22 17.56 19.88
N VAL A 176 -26.20 18.35 20.22
CA VAL A 176 -24.84 18.19 19.66
C VAL A 176 -24.04 17.22 20.53
N THR A 177 -24.17 15.93 20.22
CA THR A 177 -23.58 14.83 21.01
C THR A 177 -22.39 14.14 20.33
N ASP A 178 -22.21 14.36 19.03
CA ASP A 178 -21.10 13.80 18.28
C ASP A 178 -19.76 14.35 18.79
N THR A 179 -18.78 13.47 18.99
CA THR A 179 -17.43 13.89 19.40
C THR A 179 -16.77 14.71 18.30
N GLY A 180 -16.17 15.85 18.68
CA GLY A 180 -15.48 16.73 17.74
C GLY A 180 -15.38 18.19 18.19
N TYR A 181 -14.78 19.00 17.32
CA TYR A 181 -14.66 20.45 17.46
C TYR A 181 -15.61 21.17 16.52
N TYR A 182 -16.33 22.14 17.06
CA TYR A 182 -17.31 22.95 16.35
C TYR A 182 -16.98 24.43 16.54
N ARG A 183 -17.46 25.24 15.61
CA ARG A 183 -17.35 26.69 15.66
C ARG A 183 -18.75 27.29 15.72
N ILE A 184 -18.91 28.34 16.50
CA ILE A 184 -20.15 29.12 16.58
C ILE A 184 -19.78 30.55 16.18
N GLY A 185 -20.46 31.12 15.19
CA GLY A 185 -20.16 32.46 14.65
C GLY A 185 -18.94 32.54 13.71
N GLY A 186 -18.73 33.74 13.13
CA GLY A 186 -17.62 34.08 12.23
C GLY A 186 -17.25 35.57 12.28
N LEU A 187 -16.40 36.04 11.35
CA LEU A 187 -15.84 37.41 11.33
C LEU A 187 -16.90 38.55 11.23
N VAL A 188 -18.16 38.20 10.92
CA VAL A 188 -19.29 39.14 10.85
C VAL A 188 -20.50 38.54 11.57
N GLY A 189 -20.66 38.86 12.85
CA GLY A 189 -21.89 38.61 13.61
C GLY A 189 -22.08 37.16 14.09
N GLY A 190 -22.24 37.00 15.40
CA GLY A 190 -22.44 35.68 16.03
C GLY A 190 -23.75 34.99 15.65
N THR A 191 -23.88 33.76 16.12
CA THR A 191 -24.98 32.84 15.79
C THR A 191 -25.92 32.67 16.99
N ASP A 192 -27.23 32.61 16.76
CA ASP A 192 -28.18 32.34 17.84
C ASP A 192 -28.16 30.84 18.16
N ILE A 193 -27.79 30.46 19.38
CA ILE A 193 -27.63 29.06 19.79
C ILE A 193 -28.49 28.79 21.04
N LEU A 194 -29.27 27.72 21.01
CA LEU A 194 -30.14 27.31 22.10
C LEU A 194 -29.38 26.47 23.13
N ASN A 195 -29.83 26.52 24.39
CA ASN A 195 -29.19 25.84 25.53
C ASN A 195 -27.69 26.17 25.70
N SER A 196 -27.31 27.40 25.37
CA SER A 196 -26.02 28.01 25.69
C SER A 196 -25.99 28.54 27.14
N PRO A 197 -24.82 28.88 27.70
CA PRO A 197 -24.74 29.46 29.05
C PRO A 197 -25.61 30.71 29.19
N SER A 198 -26.30 30.87 30.32
CA SER A 198 -27.30 31.95 30.52
C SER A 198 -26.75 33.37 30.30
N GLU A 199 -25.46 33.59 30.57
CA GLU A 199 -24.77 34.87 30.40
C GLU A 199 -24.60 35.29 28.92
N VAL A 200 -24.59 34.30 28.02
CA VAL A 200 -24.49 34.46 26.56
C VAL A 200 -25.76 34.00 25.84
N GLY A 201 -26.77 33.54 26.57
CA GLY A 201 -28.07 33.16 26.05
C GLY A 201 -28.78 34.36 25.42
N GLY A 202 -29.36 34.15 24.23
CA GLY A 202 -30.13 35.19 23.53
C GLY A 202 -29.30 36.30 22.87
N ILE A 203 -27.97 36.16 22.82
CA ILE A 203 -27.10 37.07 22.06
C ILE A 203 -26.26 36.28 21.05
N ARG A 204 -25.81 37.00 20.03
CA ARG A 204 -24.88 36.49 19.02
C ARG A 204 -23.45 36.52 19.56
N PHE A 205 -22.78 35.37 19.62
CA PHE A 205 -21.38 35.26 20.07
C PHE A 205 -20.52 34.43 19.12
N TYR A 206 -19.20 34.58 19.25
CA TYR A 206 -18.19 33.73 18.61
C TYR A 206 -17.64 32.75 19.65
N ALA A 207 -17.59 31.46 19.35
CA ALA A 207 -17.06 30.46 20.26
C ALA A 207 -16.48 29.23 19.56
N PHE A 208 -15.55 28.57 20.25
CA PHE A 208 -15.22 27.18 19.98
C PHE A 208 -16.01 26.28 20.93
N PHE A 209 -16.61 25.23 20.37
CA PHE A 209 -17.41 24.27 21.11
C PHE A 209 -16.83 22.87 20.89
N THR A 210 -16.52 22.17 21.98
CA THR A 210 -15.89 20.86 21.96
C THR A 210 -16.81 19.86 22.64
N VAL A 211 -16.98 18.69 22.02
CA VAL A 211 -17.74 17.57 22.58
C VAL A 211 -16.81 16.37 22.72
N THR A 212 -16.70 15.82 23.92
CA THR A 212 -15.86 14.65 24.22
C THR A 212 -16.71 13.60 24.93
N GLY A 213 -17.50 12.83 24.17
CA GLY A 213 -18.46 11.87 24.73
C GLY A 213 -19.46 12.55 25.67
N SER A 214 -19.27 12.38 26.99
CA SER A 214 -20.19 12.89 28.02
C SER A 214 -19.92 14.32 28.49
N LEU A 215 -18.98 15.05 27.88
CA LEU A 215 -18.59 16.41 28.27
C LEU A 215 -18.72 17.36 27.08
N GLN A 216 -19.22 18.56 27.38
CA GLN A 216 -19.21 19.70 26.48
C GLN A 216 -18.40 20.83 27.10
N GLU A 217 -17.55 21.46 26.29
CA GLU A 217 -16.80 22.66 26.63
C GLU A 217 -17.06 23.74 25.59
N LEU A 218 -17.29 24.97 26.04
CA LEU A 218 -17.58 26.12 25.22
C LEU A 218 -16.65 27.26 25.61
N THR A 219 -15.74 27.62 24.71
CA THR A 219 -14.86 28.79 24.86
C THR A 219 -15.44 29.93 24.05
N VAL A 220 -16.08 30.88 24.74
CA VAL A 220 -16.72 32.05 24.16
C VAL A 220 -15.76 33.23 24.15
N TYR A 221 -15.59 33.84 22.99
CA TYR A 221 -14.98 35.16 22.85
C TYR A 221 -16.11 36.18 22.96
N SER A 222 -16.29 36.72 24.17
CA SER A 222 -17.45 37.52 24.51
C SER A 222 -17.38 38.89 23.84
N PRO A 223 -18.37 39.29 23.02
CA PRO A 223 -18.44 40.64 22.47
C PRO A 223 -18.83 41.69 23.53
N LYS A 224 -19.22 41.27 24.75
CA LYS A 224 -19.68 42.18 25.80
C LYS A 224 -18.54 42.81 26.62
N GLN A 225 -17.39 42.14 26.72
CA GLN A 225 -16.36 42.49 27.71
C GLN A 225 -14.92 42.23 27.24
N ASP A 226 -14.68 42.06 25.93
CA ASP A 226 -13.34 41.81 25.35
C ASP A 226 -12.52 40.73 26.08
N THR A 227 -13.23 39.74 26.64
CA THR A 227 -12.66 38.67 27.47
C THR A 227 -13.14 37.31 27.00
N THR A 228 -12.26 36.32 27.13
CA THR A 228 -12.56 34.92 26.83
C THR A 228 -13.15 34.26 28.07
N TRP A 229 -14.29 33.59 27.91
CA TRP A 229 -14.95 32.82 28.95
C TRP A 229 -15.02 31.35 28.53
N THR A 230 -14.60 30.46 29.42
CA THR A 230 -14.75 29.02 29.21
C THR A 230 -15.87 28.50 30.09
N TYR A 231 -16.78 27.76 29.48
CA TYR A 231 -17.88 27.08 30.13
C TYR A 231 -17.77 25.59 29.90
N SER A 232 -18.22 24.78 30.86
CA SER A 232 -18.31 23.33 30.69
C SER A 232 -19.59 22.78 31.31
N ARG A 233 -20.04 21.64 30.80
CA ARG A 233 -21.13 20.84 31.37
C ARG A 233 -20.99 19.39 30.96
N SER A 234 -21.57 18.50 31.75
CA SER A 234 -21.54 17.06 31.49
C SER A 234 -22.94 16.48 31.38
N ILE A 235 -23.09 15.40 30.63
CA ILE A 235 -24.32 14.61 30.56
C ILE A 235 -24.16 13.33 31.40
N SER A 236 -25.15 13.02 32.22
CA SER A 236 -25.14 11.82 33.07
C SER A 236 -26.56 11.36 33.44
N GLY A 237 -26.69 10.19 34.07
CA GLY A 237 -27.97 9.63 34.53
C GLY A 237 -28.68 8.71 33.52
N SER A 238 -29.87 8.24 33.91
CA SER A 238 -30.76 7.41 33.08
C SER A 238 -32.22 7.83 33.33
N PRO A 239 -32.88 8.57 32.41
CA PRO A 239 -32.37 9.04 31.12
C PRO A 239 -31.26 10.09 31.27
N ALA A 240 -30.38 10.16 30.27
CA ALA A 240 -29.22 11.03 30.29
C ALA A 240 -29.67 12.52 30.19
N THR A 241 -29.20 13.37 31.11
CA THR A 241 -29.54 14.80 31.16
C THR A 241 -28.29 15.65 31.29
N TRP A 242 -28.24 16.77 30.55
CA TRP A 242 -27.15 17.74 30.65
C TRP A 242 -27.25 18.50 31.97
N SER A 243 -26.11 18.65 32.66
CA SER A 243 -26.00 19.56 33.78
C SER A 243 -26.15 21.01 33.32
N ASN A 244 -26.38 21.92 34.28
CA ASN A 244 -26.23 23.34 34.03
C ASN A 244 -24.79 23.65 33.59
N TRP A 245 -24.65 24.70 32.79
CA TRP A 245 -23.34 25.24 32.41
C TRP A 245 -22.62 25.80 33.64
N SER A 246 -21.37 25.40 33.81
CA SER A 246 -20.45 25.95 34.82
C SER A 246 -19.42 26.82 34.12
N LYS A 247 -19.19 28.02 34.63
CA LYS A 247 -18.17 28.94 34.12
C LYS A 247 -16.85 28.71 34.85
N THR A 248 -15.76 28.61 34.11
CA THR A 248 -14.42 28.55 34.67
C THR A 248 -14.05 29.92 35.26
N VAL A 249 -13.63 29.95 36.52
CA VAL A 249 -13.07 31.14 37.16
C VAL A 249 -11.58 31.19 36.87
N MET A 250 -11.14 32.24 36.19
CA MET A 250 -9.74 32.44 35.82
C MET A 250 -9.05 33.36 36.83
N ALA A 251 -7.79 33.08 37.14
CA ALA A 251 -6.93 34.01 37.86
C ALA A 251 -6.47 35.15 36.94
N ASP A 252 -6.10 36.28 37.53
CA ASP A 252 -5.35 37.33 36.83
C ASP A 252 -3.88 36.92 36.59
N ASP A 253 -3.11 37.78 35.91
CA ASP A 253 -1.70 37.53 35.59
C ASP A 253 -0.80 37.35 36.83
N SER A 254 -1.26 37.78 38.01
CA SER A 254 -0.58 37.57 39.29
C SER A 254 -0.98 36.27 40.00
N GLY A 255 -1.88 35.48 39.39
CA GLY A 255 -2.42 34.25 39.97
C GLY A 255 -3.54 34.49 40.98
N LYS A 256 -4.11 35.69 41.05
CA LYS A 256 -5.16 36.04 42.02
C LYS A 256 -6.55 35.85 41.41
N VAL A 257 -7.45 35.29 42.21
CA VAL A 257 -8.88 35.17 41.88
C VAL A 257 -9.67 36.14 42.76
N THR A 258 -10.49 36.98 42.13
CA THR A 258 -11.45 37.85 42.83
C THR A 258 -12.85 37.24 42.73
N ILE A 259 -13.41 36.85 43.87
CA ILE A 259 -14.79 36.37 43.99
C ILE A 259 -15.62 37.39 44.78
N LYS A 260 -16.85 37.63 44.33
CA LYS A 260 -17.76 38.59 44.98
C LYS A 260 -18.27 38.07 46.33
N ASP A 261 -18.75 36.82 46.33
CA ASP A 261 -19.34 36.18 47.49
C ASP A 261 -18.70 34.81 47.69
N LEU A 262 -18.12 34.56 48.88
CA LEU A 262 -17.58 33.27 49.28
C LEU A 262 -18.53 32.61 50.27
N VAL A 263 -19.09 31.46 49.90
CA VAL A 263 -19.88 30.62 50.81
C VAL A 263 -19.05 29.41 51.22
N VAL A 264 -18.76 29.29 52.52
CA VAL A 264 -18.07 28.12 53.08
C VAL A 264 -19.09 27.28 53.85
N THR A 265 -19.27 26.02 53.46
CA THR A 265 -20.26 25.11 54.07
C THR A 265 -19.71 24.25 55.21
N ALA A 266 -18.40 24.29 55.46
CA ALA A 266 -17.72 23.53 56.49
C ALA A 266 -16.55 24.34 57.09
N THR A 267 -15.42 23.68 57.39
CA THR A 267 -14.25 24.31 58.03
C THR A 267 -13.31 24.95 57.01
N VAL A 268 -12.85 26.17 57.29
CA VAL A 268 -11.67 26.77 56.63
C VAL A 268 -10.43 26.51 57.48
N LYS A 269 -9.41 25.84 56.94
CA LYS A 269 -8.09 25.71 57.57
C LYS A 269 -7.15 26.74 56.94
N THR A 270 -6.57 27.62 57.74
CA THR A 270 -5.64 28.67 57.28
C THR A 270 -4.36 28.64 58.12
N VAL A 271 -3.24 29.06 57.53
CA VAL A 271 -1.94 29.22 58.22
C VAL A 271 -1.48 30.67 58.20
N ASN A 272 -1.64 31.36 57.05
CA ASN A 272 -1.26 32.76 56.86
C ASN A 272 -2.45 33.56 56.31
N LEU A 273 -3.46 33.80 57.16
CA LEU A 273 -4.58 34.67 56.80
C LEU A 273 -4.18 36.14 57.01
N GLU A 274 -4.05 36.90 55.93
CA GLU A 274 -3.85 38.34 55.99
C GLU A 274 -5.19 39.07 55.93
N ILE A 275 -5.44 39.97 56.88
CA ILE A 275 -6.65 40.80 56.94
C ILE A 275 -6.24 42.25 56.66
N THR A 276 -6.52 42.72 55.44
CA THR A 276 -6.13 44.06 54.99
C THR A 276 -7.13 45.15 55.40
N GLY A 277 -8.40 44.80 55.61
CA GLY A 277 -9.47 45.70 56.02
C GLY A 277 -9.62 45.87 57.54
N GLN A 278 -8.52 46.08 58.27
CA GLN A 278 -8.53 46.31 59.71
C GLN A 278 -8.25 47.79 60.05
N SER A 279 -8.82 48.27 61.15
CA SER A 279 -8.51 49.60 61.70
C SER A 279 -8.05 49.46 63.15
N THR A 280 -7.02 50.21 63.53
CA THR A 280 -6.46 50.16 64.89
C THR A 280 -6.43 51.56 65.50
N LYS A 281 -6.86 51.67 66.76
CA LYS A 281 -6.81 52.92 67.52
C LYS A 281 -6.30 52.67 68.94
N THR A 282 -5.33 53.48 69.35
CA THR A 282 -4.82 53.47 70.71
C THR A 282 -5.47 54.58 71.51
N VAL A 283 -5.98 54.25 72.70
CA VAL A 283 -6.62 55.21 73.61
C VAL A 283 -6.03 55.13 75.00
N SER A 284 -5.91 56.28 75.65
CA SER A 284 -5.58 56.36 77.07
C SER A 284 -6.82 56.12 77.93
N ILE A 285 -6.62 55.70 79.17
CA ILE A 285 -7.72 55.28 80.06
C ILE A 285 -8.12 56.40 81.02
N TYR A 286 -7.25 56.77 81.95
CA TYR A 286 -7.57 57.72 83.03
C TYR A 286 -6.43 58.70 83.23
N ASN A 287 -6.74 60.01 83.24
CA ASN A 287 -5.75 61.10 83.36
C ASN A 287 -4.56 60.98 82.38
N GLY A 288 -4.81 60.50 81.16
CA GLY A 288 -3.78 60.26 80.14
C GLY A 288 -2.95 58.99 80.36
N GLY A 289 -3.11 58.31 81.50
CA GLY A 289 -2.44 57.05 81.82
C GLY A 289 -3.21 55.82 81.33
N GLY A 290 -2.50 54.69 81.26
CA GLY A 290 -3.02 53.44 80.73
C GLY A 290 -3.14 53.43 79.21
N GLN A 291 -3.38 52.24 78.66
CA GLN A 291 -3.49 52.06 77.22
C GLN A 291 -4.43 50.90 76.88
N ILE A 292 -5.38 51.19 75.98
CA ILE A 292 -6.17 50.18 75.28
C ILE A 292 -5.86 50.31 73.79
N ILE A 293 -5.52 49.20 73.15
CA ILE A 293 -5.38 49.10 71.70
C ILE A 293 -6.66 48.43 71.18
N LEU A 294 -7.42 49.16 70.38
CA LEU A 294 -8.64 48.70 69.76
C LEU A 294 -8.35 48.32 68.32
N THR A 295 -8.53 47.05 67.96
CA THR A 295 -8.42 46.56 66.58
C THR A 295 -9.80 46.13 66.11
N ARG A 296 -10.28 46.73 65.03
CA ARG A 296 -11.60 46.46 64.44
C ARG A 296 -11.47 45.78 63.09
N ILE A 297 -12.19 44.67 62.92
CA ILE A 297 -12.35 43.93 61.67
C ILE A 297 -13.86 43.73 61.44
N GLY A 298 -14.41 44.45 60.45
CA GLY A 298 -15.86 44.47 60.23
C GLY A 298 -16.63 44.91 61.49
N PRO A 299 -17.59 44.12 62.01
CA PRO A 299 -18.30 44.45 63.25
C PRO A 299 -17.58 43.98 64.52
N MET A 300 -16.48 43.25 64.41
CA MET A 300 -15.70 42.77 65.57
C MET A 300 -14.68 43.81 66.00
N VAL A 301 -14.67 44.11 67.29
CA VAL A 301 -13.64 44.93 67.94
C VAL A 301 -12.96 44.05 68.98
N GLN A 302 -11.65 43.93 68.88
CA GLN A 302 -10.79 43.41 69.92
C GLN A 302 -10.15 44.58 70.67
N ALA A 303 -10.27 44.57 71.98
CA ALA A 303 -9.63 45.51 72.87
C ALA A 303 -8.52 44.81 73.65
N ASP A 304 -7.28 45.20 73.38
CA ASP A 304 -6.13 44.79 74.16
C ASP A 304 -5.81 45.86 75.21
N ILE A 305 -6.06 45.54 76.48
CA ILE A 305 -5.72 46.40 77.60
C ILE A 305 -4.23 46.17 77.90
N ARG A 306 -3.37 47.06 77.42
CA ARG A 306 -1.90 46.90 77.52
C ARG A 306 -1.35 47.41 78.85
N SER A 307 -1.93 48.48 79.39
CA SER A 307 -1.55 49.00 80.71
C SER A 307 -2.75 49.64 81.39
N MET A 308 -2.75 49.58 82.71
CA MET A 308 -3.84 50.09 83.54
C MET A 308 -3.32 51.20 84.48
N PRO A 309 -3.93 52.39 84.52
CA PRO A 309 -3.57 53.39 85.51
C PRO A 309 -4.27 53.07 86.84
N ALA A 310 -3.90 53.77 87.92
CA ALA A 310 -4.66 53.71 89.16
C ALA A 310 -6.04 54.35 88.96
N ILE A 311 -7.11 53.57 89.01
CA ILE A 311 -8.49 54.04 88.89
C ILE A 311 -9.23 53.72 90.19
N PRO A 312 -9.77 54.72 90.91
CA PRO A 312 -10.53 54.46 92.12
C PRO A 312 -11.77 53.58 91.85
N SER A 313 -12.18 52.80 92.84
CA SER A 313 -13.39 51.99 92.75
C SER A 313 -14.60 52.84 92.37
N ASN A 314 -15.53 52.24 91.61
CA ASN A 314 -16.75 52.89 91.16
C ASN A 314 -16.59 54.17 90.31
N THR A 315 -15.41 54.45 89.75
CA THR A 315 -15.18 55.62 88.89
C THR A 315 -15.60 55.35 87.44
N THR A 316 -16.59 56.08 86.93
CA THR A 316 -16.93 56.06 85.49
C THR A 316 -16.05 57.04 84.73
N ILE A 317 -15.42 56.56 83.66
CA ILE A 317 -14.58 57.39 82.79
C ILE A 317 -15.23 57.47 81.42
N SER A 318 -15.67 58.66 81.05
CA SER A 318 -16.37 58.92 79.80
C SER A 318 -15.42 59.08 78.61
N GLY A 319 -15.87 58.64 77.43
CA GLY A 319 -15.17 58.91 76.17
C GLY A 319 -13.90 58.09 75.92
N VAL A 320 -13.65 57.04 76.70
CA VAL A 320 -12.48 56.17 76.53
C VAL A 320 -12.56 55.38 75.22
N ILE A 321 -13.75 54.84 74.90
CA ILE A 321 -13.97 54.13 73.65
C ILE A 321 -14.58 55.10 72.61
N PRO A 322 -13.85 55.40 71.52
CA PRO A 322 -14.28 56.36 70.51
C PRO A 322 -15.39 55.79 69.62
N ASP A 323 -16.10 56.69 68.93
CA ASP A 323 -17.04 56.31 67.88
C ASP A 323 -16.37 55.41 66.84
N GLY A 324 -17.10 54.39 66.40
CA GLY A 324 -16.58 53.37 65.52
C GLY A 324 -15.96 52.18 66.25
N TYR A 325 -15.86 52.19 67.59
CA TYR A 325 -15.33 51.07 68.37
C TYR A 325 -16.22 50.70 69.55
N LYS A 326 -17.32 51.41 69.80
CA LYS A 326 -18.15 51.22 70.99
C LYS A 326 -18.85 49.86 70.98
N PRO A 327 -18.97 49.19 72.14
CA PRO A 327 -19.79 47.99 72.26
C PRO A 327 -21.24 48.22 71.83
N ALA A 328 -21.85 47.25 71.17
CA ALA A 328 -23.27 47.32 70.80
C ALA A 328 -24.20 47.35 72.04
N ALA A 329 -23.76 46.74 73.13
CA ALA A 329 -24.37 46.70 74.46
C ALA A 329 -23.27 46.68 75.53
N ASP A 330 -23.61 46.97 76.78
CA ASP A 330 -22.66 46.96 77.89
C ASP A 330 -21.95 45.60 77.98
N TYR A 331 -20.63 45.65 78.03
CA TYR A 331 -19.77 44.47 77.97
C TYR A 331 -18.84 44.44 79.18
N THR A 332 -18.83 43.34 79.91
CA THR A 332 -17.92 43.18 81.04
C THR A 332 -16.73 42.32 80.61
N SER A 333 -15.51 42.81 80.85
CA SER A 333 -14.29 42.09 80.52
C SER A 333 -14.18 40.74 81.22
N ILE A 334 -13.26 39.91 80.71
CA ILE A 334 -12.72 38.79 81.47
C ILE A 334 -11.99 39.30 82.73
N THR A 335 -11.91 38.45 83.75
CA THR A 335 -11.19 38.75 84.99
C THR A 335 -9.68 38.66 84.78
N HIS A 336 -8.96 39.69 85.18
CA HIS A 336 -7.52 39.62 85.39
C HIS A 336 -7.23 39.94 86.85
N SER A 337 -6.69 38.98 87.60
CA SER A 337 -6.44 39.13 89.05
C SER A 337 -7.70 39.54 89.85
N ASN A 338 -8.85 38.90 89.56
CA ASN A 338 -10.18 39.19 90.15
C ASN A 338 -10.74 40.60 89.90
N ASN A 339 -10.13 41.36 88.99
CA ASN A 339 -10.54 42.72 88.61
C ASN A 339 -11.07 42.74 87.17
N ARG A 340 -12.06 43.59 86.90
CA ARG A 340 -12.76 43.68 85.60
C ARG A 340 -13.07 45.12 85.24
N LEU A 341 -13.16 45.39 83.94
CA LEU A 341 -13.71 46.61 83.39
C LEU A 341 -15.07 46.35 82.75
N ILE A 342 -16.00 47.25 83.02
CA ILE A 342 -17.27 47.36 82.31
C ILE A 342 -17.05 48.39 81.20
N PHE A 343 -17.30 48.00 79.96
CA PHE A 343 -17.33 48.85 78.77
C PHE A 343 -18.78 49.14 78.42
N TYR A 344 -19.22 50.37 78.57
CA TYR A 344 -20.60 50.75 78.29
C TYR A 344 -20.82 51.04 76.81
N ALA A 345 -22.05 50.84 76.33
CA ALA A 345 -22.42 51.11 74.95
C ALA A 345 -22.25 52.60 74.54
N ASN A 346 -22.20 53.51 75.50
CA ASN A 346 -21.93 54.94 75.25
C ASN A 346 -20.42 55.26 75.09
N GLY A 347 -19.54 54.27 75.25
CA GLY A 347 -18.08 54.39 75.16
C GLY A 347 -17.38 54.82 76.46
N SER A 348 -18.12 54.92 77.57
CA SER A 348 -17.52 55.05 78.89
C SER A 348 -17.04 53.68 79.40
N ILE A 349 -16.12 53.70 80.36
CA ILE A 349 -15.70 52.50 81.07
C ILE A 349 -15.82 52.70 82.58
N LYS A 350 -15.90 51.60 83.35
CA LYS A 350 -15.90 51.65 84.81
C LYS A 350 -15.27 50.38 85.39
N PRO A 351 -14.45 50.49 86.45
CA PRO A 351 -14.07 49.34 87.25
C PRO A 351 -15.27 48.64 87.89
N ASP A 352 -15.32 47.32 87.77
CA ASP A 352 -16.37 46.49 88.39
C ASP A 352 -16.10 46.34 89.89
N ASN A 353 -16.68 47.25 90.69
CA ASN A 353 -16.61 47.36 92.16
C ASN A 353 -15.24 47.62 92.79
N ASN A 354 -14.15 47.04 92.28
CA ASN A 354 -12.80 47.18 92.82
C ASN A 354 -12.03 48.34 92.15
N ALA A 355 -11.03 48.89 92.83
CA ALA A 355 -10.08 49.82 92.21
C ALA A 355 -9.16 49.07 91.23
N MET A 356 -8.73 49.74 90.15
CA MET A 356 -7.77 49.19 89.19
C MET A 356 -6.37 49.74 89.47
N VAL A 357 -5.33 48.93 89.30
CA VAL A 357 -3.92 49.33 89.36
C VAL A 357 -3.13 48.75 88.17
N SER A 358 -1.85 49.11 88.03
CA SER A 358 -0.96 48.68 86.93
C SER A 358 -0.99 47.18 86.65
N ASP A 359 -1.02 46.38 87.72
CA ASP A 359 -0.93 44.92 87.66
C ASP A 359 -2.26 44.27 87.25
N ASN A 360 -3.30 45.08 87.02
CA ASN A 360 -4.58 44.63 86.47
C ASN A 360 -4.68 44.84 84.96
N GLY A 361 -3.61 45.24 84.26
CA GLY A 361 -3.56 45.29 82.80
C GLY A 361 -3.30 43.93 82.14
N TYR A 362 -2.89 43.94 80.87
CA TYR A 362 -2.44 42.77 80.10
C TYR A 362 -3.48 41.65 79.93
N TYR A 363 -4.67 42.04 79.50
CA TYR A 363 -5.69 41.11 79.03
C TYR A 363 -6.38 41.67 77.79
N SER A 364 -7.12 40.82 77.09
CA SER A 364 -7.93 41.24 75.96
C SER A 364 -9.37 40.79 76.12
N CYS A 365 -10.25 41.52 75.46
CA CYS A 365 -11.63 41.13 75.29
C CYS A 365 -12.13 41.59 73.92
N SER A 366 -13.23 41.00 73.47
CA SER A 366 -13.79 41.30 72.16
C SER A 366 -15.29 41.46 72.25
N TRP A 367 -15.82 42.38 71.44
CA TRP A 367 -17.25 42.65 71.34
C TRP A 367 -17.67 42.98 69.91
N VAL A 368 -18.98 42.92 69.68
CA VAL A 368 -19.60 43.45 68.46
C VAL A 368 -19.80 44.95 68.62
N THR A 369 -19.48 45.74 67.60
CA THR A 369 -19.91 47.14 67.50
C THR A 369 -21.05 47.30 66.49
N LYS A 370 -21.95 48.25 66.77
CA LYS A 370 -22.99 48.70 65.85
C LYS A 370 -22.63 50.00 65.14
N ASP A 371 -21.50 50.60 65.51
CA ASP A 371 -21.06 51.86 64.93
C ASP A 371 -20.64 51.64 63.47
N ALA A 372 -20.85 52.66 62.64
CA ALA A 372 -20.30 52.66 61.29
C ALA A 372 -18.79 52.42 61.32
N THR A 373 -18.25 51.73 60.32
CA THR A 373 -16.81 51.52 60.20
C THR A 373 -16.10 52.88 60.16
N PRO A 374 -15.09 53.13 61.00
CA PRO A 374 -14.33 54.37 60.94
C PRO A 374 -13.75 54.52 59.53
N THR A 375 -13.88 55.70 58.93
CA THR A 375 -13.10 56.02 57.74
C THR A 375 -11.62 55.99 58.12
N THR A 376 -10.84 55.13 57.47
CA THR A 376 -9.38 55.05 57.60
C THR A 376 -8.72 56.38 57.27
#